data_AF-A0A931R6J8-F1
#
_entry.id   AF-A0A931R6J8-F1
#
_cell.length_a   1.000
_cell.length_b   1.000
_cell.length_c   1.000
_cell.angle_alpha   90.00
_cell.angle_beta   90.00
_cell.angle_gamma   90.00
#
_symmetry.space_group_name_H-M   'P 1'
#
loop_
_entity.id
_entity.type
_entity.pdbx_description
1 polymer ?
#
loop_
_entity_poly.entity_id
_entity_poly.type
_entity_poly.pdbx_seq_one_letter_code
_entity_poly.pdbx_strand_id
1 'polypeptide(L)' 'MRTVIVDGETLVDNGKFLRVNEDELLDKVQAKGEQIWDSVPKWHWTGKSVDEVVPPSFKLK' A
#
# COMPACT_ATOMS: atom_id res chain seq x y z
N MET A 1 -15.10 7.13 -10.79
CA MET A 1 -16.40 6.43 -10.76
C MET A 1 -17.39 7.25 -9.93
N ARG A 2 -18.68 7.28 -10.28
CA ARG A 2 -19.65 8.22 -9.66
C ARG A 2 -20.45 7.63 -8.49
N THR A 3 -20.98 6.41 -8.62
CA THR A 3 -21.74 5.73 -7.55
C THR A 3 -21.67 4.21 -7.75
N VAL A 4 -21.49 3.43 -6.67
CA VAL A 4 -21.59 1.96 -6.69
C VAL A 4 -22.56 1.53 -5.60
N ILE A 5 -23.55 0.70 -5.95
CA ILE A 5 -24.58 0.18 -5.05
C ILE A 5 -24.52 -1.34 -5.07
N VAL A 6 -24.44 -1.98 -3.90
CA VAL A 6 -24.47 -3.44 -3.72
C VAL A 6 -25.53 -3.76 -2.67
N ASP A 7 -26.42 -4.72 -2.95
CA ASP A 7 -27.53 -5.14 -2.07
C ASP A 7 -28.43 -4.00 -1.56
N GLY A 8 -28.62 -2.96 -2.38
CA GLY A 8 -29.44 -1.79 -2.03
C GLY A 8 -28.72 -0.73 -1.19
N GLU A 9 -27.44 -0.92 -0.88
CA GLU A 9 -26.63 0.03 -0.12
C GLU A 9 -25.58 0.71 -1.01
N THR A 10 -25.52 2.04 -0.95
CA THR A 10 -24.51 2.83 -1.65
C THR A 10 -23.15 2.65 -0.95
N LEU A 11 -22.16 2.13 -1.67
CA LEU A 11 -20.81 1.88 -1.15
C LEU A 11 -19.80 2.98 -1.51
N VAL A 12 -20.04 3.67 -2.64
CA VAL A 12 -19.22 4.78 -3.11
C VAL A 12 -20.17 5.90 -3.53
N ASP A 13 -19.95 7.11 -3.03
CA ASP A 13 -20.65 8.30 -3.47
C ASP A 13 -19.65 9.42 -3.78
N ASN A 14 -19.81 10.04 -4.94
CA ASN A 14 -18.91 11.07 -5.47
C ASN A 14 -17.41 10.70 -5.45
N GLY A 15 -17.11 9.40 -5.62
CA GLY A 15 -15.75 8.86 -5.60
C GLY A 15 -15.14 8.65 -4.22
N LYS A 16 -15.89 8.93 -3.14
CA LYS A 16 -15.48 8.63 -1.76
C LYS A 16 -16.12 7.32 -1.30
N PHE A 17 -15.31 6.44 -0.69
CA PHE A 17 -15.81 5.21 -0.10
C PHE A 17 -16.59 5.52 1.19
N LEU A 18 -17.84 5.07 1.26
CA LEU A 18 -18.72 5.38 2.40
C LEU A 18 -18.50 4.46 3.61
N ARG A 19 -17.73 3.38 3.45
CA ARG A 19 -17.50 2.35 4.50
C ARG A 19 -16.04 2.07 4.81
N VAL A 20 -15.12 2.71 4.10
CA VAL A 20 -13.69 2.51 4.29
C VAL A 20 -13.12 3.82 4.80
N ASN A 21 -12.49 3.76 5.98
CA ASN A 21 -11.60 4.83 6.39
C ASN A 21 -10.35 4.75 5.51
N GLU A 22 -10.26 5.65 4.54
CA GLU A 22 -9.19 5.67 3.55
C GLU A 22 -7.83 5.91 4.20
N ASP A 23 -7.75 6.81 5.19
CA ASP A 23 -6.51 7.11 5.92
C ASP A 23 -6.01 5.87 6.67
N GLU A 24 -6.91 5.18 7.39
CA GLU A 24 -6.56 3.94 8.10
C GLU A 24 -6.13 2.82 7.14
N LEU A 25 -6.75 2.75 5.95
CA LEU A 25 -6.35 1.78 4.93
C LEU A 25 -4.96 2.10 4.39
N LEU A 26 -4.67 3.36 4.09
CA LEU A 26 -3.37 3.81 3.61
C LEU A 26 -2.27 3.54 4.64
N ASP A 27 -2.52 3.84 5.92
CA ASP A 27 -1.60 3.55 7.02
C ASP A 27 -1.29 2.04 7.12
N LYS A 28 -2.32 1.19 7.00
CA LYS A 28 -2.15 -0.27 7.00
C LYS A 28 -1.34 -0.77 5.82
N VAL A 29 -1.58 -0.22 4.62
CA VAL A 29 -0.84 -0.59 3.41
C VAL A 29 0.62 -0.17 3.53
N GLN A 30 0.88 1.05 4.00
CA GLN A 30 2.24 1.56 4.22
C GLN A 30 3.01 0.68 5.21
N ALA A 31 2.42 0.40 6.37
CA ALA A 31 3.05 -0.46 7.39
C ALA A 31 3.32 -1.88 6.88
N LYS A 32 2.44 -2.44 6.04
CA LYS A 32 2.67 -3.75 5.41
C LYS A 32 3.77 -3.70 4.36
N GLY A 33 3.85 -2.62 3.58
CA GLY A 33 4.94 -2.37 2.65
C GLY A 33 6.29 -2.38 3.37
N GLU A 34 6.42 -1.59 4.44
CA GLU A 34 7.62 -1.51 5.28
C GLU A 34 8.02 -2.86 5.86
N GLN A 35 7.07 -3.63 6.39
CA GLN A 35 7.32 -4.99 6.90
C GLN A 35 7.92 -5.92 5.84
N ILE A 36 7.42 -5.84 4.60
CA ILE A 36 7.93 -6.65 3.49
C ILE A 36 9.30 -6.14 3.05
N TRP A 37 9.47 -4.82 2.94
CA TRP A 37 10.73 -4.16 2.59
C TRP A 37 11.86 -4.59 3.53
N ASP A 38 11.61 -4.57 4.85
CA ASP A 38 12.54 -4.97 5.90
C ASP A 38 12.79 -6.48 5.97
N SER A 39 11.94 -7.28 5.32
CA SER A 39 12.11 -8.73 5.27
C SER A 39 13.14 -9.16 4.22
N VAL A 40 13.41 -8.33 3.21
CA VAL A 40 14.25 -8.67 2.03
C VAL A 40 15.62 -9.21 2.43
N PRO A 41 16.40 -8.57 3.33
CA PRO A 41 17.69 -9.10 3.80
C PRO A 41 17.61 -10.51 4.42
N LYS A 42 16.45 -10.88 4.96
CA LYS A 42 16.27 -12.14 5.69
C LYS A 42 16.12 -13.34 4.77
N TRP A 43 15.59 -13.14 3.56
CA TRP A 43 15.32 -14.22 2.61
C TRP A 43 16.09 -14.08 1.29
N HIS A 44 16.61 -12.90 0.96
CA HIS A 44 17.44 -12.71 -0.22
C HIS A 44 18.82 -13.35 0.02
N TRP A 45 19.24 -14.23 -0.89
CA TRP A 45 20.50 -14.97 -0.87
C TRP A 45 21.78 -14.15 -0.64
N THR A 46 21.79 -12.84 -0.98
CA THR A 46 22.95 -11.97 -0.72
C THR A 46 22.90 -11.26 0.63
N GLY A 47 21.79 -11.36 1.38
CA GLY A 47 21.56 -10.64 2.63
C GLY A 47 21.44 -9.12 2.50
N LYS A 48 21.44 -8.58 1.27
CA LYS A 48 21.38 -7.14 0.99
C LYS A 48 19.99 -6.56 1.23
N SER A 49 19.94 -5.25 1.49
CA SER A 49 18.68 -4.51 1.50
C SER A 49 18.08 -4.41 0.11
N VAL A 50 16.78 -4.11 0.04
CA VAL A 50 16.10 -4.00 -1.24
C VAL A 50 16.61 -2.82 -2.07
N ASP A 51 17.02 -1.71 -1.43
CA ASP A 51 17.61 -0.56 -2.13
C ASP A 51 18.98 -0.88 -2.74
N GLU A 52 19.70 -1.88 -2.23
CA GLU A 52 20.94 -2.36 -2.83
C GLU A 52 20.71 -3.35 -3.98
N VAL A 53 19.56 -4.05 -3.98
CA VAL A 53 19.17 -5.03 -5.01
C VAL A 53 18.48 -4.33 -6.18
N VAL A 54 17.57 -3.42 -5.88
CA VAL A 54 16.79 -2.62 -6.82
C VAL A 54 16.88 -1.15 -6.39
N PRO A 55 17.99 -0.47 -6.72
CA PRO A 55 18.21 0.90 -6.32
C PRO A 55 17.12 1.83 -6.88
N PRO A 56 16.67 2.81 -6.07
CA PRO A 56 15.67 3.78 -6.52
C PRO A 56 16.14 4.53 -7.77
N SER A 57 15.28 4.57 -8.79
CA SER A 57 15.55 5.33 -10.02
C SER A 57 15.69 6.84 -9.77
N PHE A 58 15.07 7.33 -8.69
CA PHE A 58 15.17 8.72 -8.24
C PHE A 58 15.85 8.77 -6.88
N LYS A 59 16.76 9.72 -6.70
CA LYS A 59 17.35 9.96 -5.38
C LYS A 59 16.29 10.52 -4.45
N LEU A 60 16.00 9.78 -3.37
CA LEU A 60 15.28 10.33 -2.23
C LEU A 60 16.13 11.47 -1.65
N LYS A 61 15.55 12.67 -1.56
CA LYS A 61 16.17 13.85 -0.96
C LYS A 61 15.94 13.88 0.53
#